data_AF-A0A956WZ06-F1
#
_entry.id   AF-A0A956WZ06-F1
#
_cell.length_a   1.000
_cell.length_b   1.000
_cell.length_c   1.000
_cell.angle_alpha   90.00
_cell.angle_beta   90.00
_cell.angle_gamma   90.00
#
_symmetry.space_group_name_H-M   'P 1'
#
loop_
_entity.id
_entity.type
_entity.pdbx_description
1 polymer ?
#
loop_
_entity_poly.entity_id
_entity_poly.type
_entity_poly.pdbx_seq_one_letter_code
_entity_poly.pdbx_strand_id
1 'polypeptide(L)'
;VAVGIGLAAAYHRPVHFCHISRRDEIELIASAKQAGLPVTCEVTPHHLFLTEADAHRLGPLGDMRPRLARQDDQDALWQHLANTVDCIATDHAPHTLAEKASDNPPPGVAGLETSLPLMLTAVRQGRLTMARLVELMAVNPRRVFGLPDQADTFVEIDPDARYEIANHALHTKCGWTPFAGMQVWGRVQRVVLRGAVAYDSDDPDRMAQPGSGRLVPGNDGR
;
A
#
# COMPACT_ATOMS: atom_id res chain seq x y z
N VAL A 1 -15.55 -5.46 9.38
CA VAL A 1 -14.66 -6.51 9.94
C VAL A 1 -15.41 -7.61 10.69
N ALA A 2 -16.09 -7.34 11.81
CA ALA A 2 -16.72 -8.38 12.66
C ALA A 2 -17.63 -9.37 11.91
N VAL A 3 -18.52 -8.88 11.04
CA VAL A 3 -19.38 -9.75 10.21
C VAL A 3 -18.55 -10.68 9.31
N GLY A 4 -17.49 -10.17 8.68
CA GLY A 4 -16.60 -10.98 7.84
C GLY A 4 -15.86 -12.05 8.64
N ILE A 5 -15.46 -11.75 9.88
CA ILE A 5 -14.86 -12.73 10.80
C ILE A 5 -15.88 -13.80 11.16
N GLY A 6 -17.13 -13.42 11.46
CA GLY A 6 -18.22 -14.35 11.75
C GLY A 6 -18.50 -15.29 10.58
N LEU A 7 -18.48 -14.80 9.35
CA LEU A 7 -18.60 -15.62 8.14
C LEU A 7 -17.39 -16.56 7.96
N ALA A 8 -16.16 -16.06 8.17
CA ALA A 8 -14.95 -16.90 8.10
C ALA A 8 -15.01 -18.04 9.12
N ALA A 9 -15.49 -17.77 10.34
CA ALA A 9 -15.68 -18.77 11.39
C ALA A 9 -16.78 -19.78 11.04
N ALA A 10 -17.94 -19.32 10.56
CA ALA A 10 -19.08 -20.18 10.26
C ALA A 10 -18.81 -21.13 9.08
N TYR A 11 -18.07 -20.67 8.06
CA TYR A 11 -17.85 -21.44 6.84
C TYR A 11 -16.44 -22.03 6.72
N HIS A 12 -15.54 -21.73 7.66
CA HIS A 12 -14.11 -22.10 7.61
C HIS A 12 -13.47 -21.78 6.25
N ARG A 13 -13.79 -20.61 5.70
CA ARG A 13 -13.22 -20.13 4.43
C ARG A 13 -12.28 -18.94 4.67
N PRO A 14 -11.16 -18.84 3.93
CA PRO A 14 -10.27 -17.71 4.05
C PRO A 14 -10.96 -16.39 3.70
N VAL A 15 -10.70 -15.35 4.50
CA VAL A 15 -11.16 -13.98 4.23
C VAL A 15 -9.97 -13.02 4.32
N HIS A 16 -9.81 -12.17 3.31
CA HIS A 16 -8.86 -11.07 3.32
C HIS A 16 -9.61 -9.75 3.53
N PHE A 17 -9.23 -8.97 4.53
CA PHE A 17 -9.80 -7.66 4.79
C PHE A 17 -8.94 -6.56 4.15
N CYS A 18 -9.52 -5.85 3.20
CA CYS A 18 -8.87 -4.72 2.53
C CYS A 18 -8.72 -3.52 3.48
N HIS A 19 -7.67 -2.73 3.23
CA HIS A 19 -7.47 -1.36 3.70
C HIS A 19 -7.96 -1.08 5.15
N ILE A 20 -7.48 -1.86 6.13
CA ILE A 20 -7.82 -1.66 7.54
C ILE A 20 -7.31 -0.30 8.02
N SER A 21 -8.19 0.48 8.64
CA SER A 21 -7.90 1.89 8.95
C SER A 21 -8.16 2.27 10.41
N ARG A 22 -8.67 1.34 11.24
CA ARG A 22 -9.07 1.63 12.63
C ARG A 22 -8.47 0.65 13.62
N ARG A 23 -8.28 1.12 14.84
CA ARG A 23 -7.83 0.33 15.98
C ARG A 23 -8.74 -0.88 16.24
N ASP A 24 -10.05 -0.63 16.38
CA ASP A 24 -11.02 -1.69 16.69
C ASP A 24 -11.03 -2.77 15.60
N GLU A 25 -10.78 -2.40 14.34
CA GLU A 25 -10.71 -3.33 13.22
C GLU A 25 -9.49 -4.25 13.31
N ILE A 26 -8.30 -3.68 13.55
CA ILE A 26 -7.07 -4.45 13.61
C ILE A 26 -6.99 -5.32 14.87
N GLU A 27 -7.52 -4.85 16.00
CA GLU A 27 -7.60 -5.63 17.25
C GLU A 27 -8.55 -6.83 17.11
N LEU A 28 -9.69 -6.65 16.42
CA LEU A 28 -10.60 -7.76 16.09
C LEU A 28 -9.92 -8.80 15.19
N ILE A 29 -9.16 -8.36 14.18
CA ILE A 29 -8.44 -9.27 13.29
C ILE A 29 -7.32 -9.99 14.04
N ALA A 30 -6.59 -9.30 14.90
CA ALA A 30 -5.57 -9.90 15.76
C ALA A 30 -6.17 -11.01 16.63
N SER A 31 -7.31 -10.73 17.28
CA SER A 31 -8.03 -11.71 18.10
C SER A 31 -8.51 -12.92 17.29
N ALA A 32 -9.03 -12.69 16.07
CA ALA A 32 -9.45 -13.77 15.17
C ALA A 32 -8.27 -14.65 14.71
N LYS A 33 -7.11 -14.04 14.42
CA LYS A 33 -5.88 -14.79 14.11
C LYS A 33 -5.39 -15.62 15.29
N GLN A 34 -5.41 -15.05 16.50
CA GLN A 34 -5.06 -15.78 17.73
C GLN A 34 -5.98 -16.98 17.99
N ALA A 35 -7.26 -16.86 17.61
CA ALA A 35 -8.23 -17.95 17.65
C ALA A 35 -8.06 -18.98 16.50
N GLY A 36 -7.07 -18.82 15.62
CA GLY A 36 -6.79 -19.75 14.53
C GLY A 36 -7.72 -19.62 13.32
N LEU A 37 -8.50 -18.54 13.22
CA LEU A 37 -9.36 -18.32 12.06
C LEU A 37 -8.54 -17.96 10.82
N PRO A 38 -8.97 -18.39 9.60
CA PRO A 38 -8.24 -18.17 8.36
C PRO A 38 -8.46 -16.74 7.85
N VAL A 39 -8.10 -15.73 8.63
CA VAL A 39 -8.26 -14.32 8.26
C VAL A 39 -6.92 -13.68 7.98
N THR A 40 -6.89 -12.80 6.98
CA THR A 40 -5.74 -11.95 6.65
C THR A 40 -6.19 -10.52 6.43
N CYS A 41 -5.28 -9.56 6.46
CA CYS A 41 -5.59 -8.17 6.18
C CYS A 41 -4.45 -7.39 5.55
N GLU A 42 -4.81 -6.28 4.96
CA GLU A 42 -3.87 -5.26 4.48
C GLU A 42 -4.17 -3.91 5.12
N VAL A 43 -3.13 -3.07 5.17
CA VAL A 43 -3.24 -1.64 5.49
C VAL A 43 -2.68 -0.82 4.35
N THR A 44 -3.05 0.45 4.26
CA THR A 44 -2.55 1.35 3.22
C THR A 44 -1.53 2.35 3.76
N PRO A 45 -0.64 2.88 2.90
CA PRO A 45 0.24 3.97 3.29
C PRO A 45 -0.52 5.21 3.78
N HIS A 46 -1.68 5.54 3.20
CA HIS A 46 -2.41 6.73 3.66
C HIS A 46 -2.98 6.56 5.07
N HIS A 47 -3.38 5.36 5.50
CA HIS A 47 -3.77 5.12 6.90
C HIS A 47 -2.58 5.01 7.86
N LEU A 48 -1.38 4.70 7.37
CA LEU A 48 -0.16 4.67 8.16
C LEU A 48 0.52 6.05 8.32
N PHE A 49 0.37 6.96 7.35
CA PHE A 49 1.11 8.22 7.32
C PHE A 49 0.26 9.47 7.41
N LEU A 50 -1.06 9.37 7.24
CA LEU A 50 -1.99 10.49 7.34
C LEU A 50 -3.06 10.21 8.39
N THR A 51 -3.61 11.28 8.96
CA THR A 51 -4.67 11.23 9.97
C THR A 51 -5.85 12.12 9.58
N GLU A 52 -6.90 12.16 10.41
CA GLU A 52 -8.01 13.08 10.26
C GLU A 52 -7.55 14.56 10.19
N ALA A 53 -6.44 14.93 10.84
CA ALA A 53 -5.87 16.27 10.75
C ALA A 53 -5.43 16.61 9.31
N ASP A 54 -4.87 15.65 8.59
CA ASP A 54 -4.51 15.80 7.18
C ASP A 54 -5.75 15.86 6.29
N ALA A 55 -6.80 15.11 6.63
CA ALA A 55 -8.07 15.17 5.89
C ALA A 55 -8.65 16.59 5.90
N HIS A 56 -8.62 17.26 7.06
CA HIS A 56 -9.05 18.66 7.19
C HIS A 56 -8.20 19.61 6.33
N ARG A 57 -6.87 19.42 6.31
CA ARG A 57 -5.94 20.22 5.51
C ARG A 57 -6.12 20.01 4.01
N LEU A 58 -6.34 18.76 3.59
CA LEU A 58 -6.42 18.36 2.17
C LEU A 58 -7.81 18.60 1.57
N GLY A 59 -8.86 18.75 2.39
CA GLY A 59 -10.23 18.90 1.93
C GLY A 59 -10.65 17.71 1.05
N PRO A 60 -11.25 17.94 -0.13
CA PRO A 60 -11.64 16.86 -1.05
C PRO A 60 -10.49 15.92 -1.44
N LEU A 61 -9.25 16.40 -1.51
CA LEU A 61 -8.07 15.59 -1.84
C LEU A 61 -7.71 14.58 -0.74
N GLY A 62 -8.22 14.78 0.49
CA GLY A 62 -8.13 13.85 1.60
C GLY A 62 -9.35 12.91 1.74
N ASP A 63 -10.36 13.02 0.86
CA ASP A 63 -11.52 12.12 0.93
C ASP A 63 -11.20 10.77 0.28
N MET A 64 -11.29 9.70 1.08
CA MET A 64 -11.03 8.32 0.72
C MET A 64 -11.89 7.37 1.57
N ARG A 65 -12.02 6.11 1.14
CA ARG A 65 -12.75 5.07 1.88
C ARG A 65 -11.85 3.84 2.04
N PRO A 66 -11.56 3.40 3.28
CA PRO A 66 -11.98 3.98 4.57
C PRO A 66 -11.41 5.38 4.82
N ARG A 67 -12.14 6.21 5.58
CA ARG A 67 -11.71 7.58 5.89
C ARG A 67 -10.43 7.56 6.74
N LEU A 68 -9.60 8.59 6.59
CA LEU A 68 -8.52 8.85 7.54
C LEU A 68 -9.08 8.96 8.96
N ALA A 69 -8.35 8.39 9.90
CA ALA A 69 -8.80 8.18 11.28
C ALA A 69 -7.90 8.95 12.27
N ARG A 70 -8.13 8.76 13.57
CA ARG A 70 -7.42 9.49 14.62
C ARG A 70 -5.97 9.01 14.74
N GLN A 71 -5.14 9.79 15.43
CA GLN A 71 -3.76 9.39 15.70
C GLN A 71 -3.70 8.02 16.43
N ASP A 72 -4.58 7.78 17.39
CA ASP A 72 -4.64 6.49 18.12
C ASP A 72 -4.93 5.30 17.19
N ASP A 73 -5.73 5.50 16.14
CA ASP A 73 -5.97 4.47 15.12
C ASP A 73 -4.70 4.20 14.32
N GLN A 74 -4.03 5.25 13.85
CA GLN A 74 -2.76 5.14 13.13
C GLN A 74 -1.70 4.42 13.99
N ASP A 75 -1.56 4.80 15.26
CA ASP A 75 -0.61 4.21 16.19
C ASP A 75 -0.86 2.72 16.40
N ALA A 76 -2.14 2.33 16.52
CA ALA A 76 -2.52 0.92 16.59
C ALA A 76 -2.11 0.16 15.31
N LEU A 77 -2.34 0.71 14.11
CA LEU A 77 -1.91 0.06 12.87
C LEU A 77 -0.40 -0.17 12.84
N TRP A 78 0.40 0.82 13.27
CA TRP A 78 1.85 0.68 13.37
C TRP A 78 2.29 -0.40 14.36
N GLN A 79 1.67 -0.47 15.54
CA GLN A 79 1.94 -1.50 16.54
C GLN A 79 1.67 -2.91 15.99
N HIS A 80 0.66 -3.04 15.12
CA HIS A 80 0.23 -4.30 14.54
C HIS A 80 0.96 -4.70 13.24
N LEU A 81 1.85 -3.86 12.69
CA LEU A 81 2.62 -4.20 11.48
C LEU A 81 3.55 -5.39 11.68
N ALA A 82 4.07 -5.58 12.90
CA ALA A 82 5.01 -6.66 13.19
C ALA A 82 4.37 -8.06 13.19
N ASN A 83 3.06 -8.16 13.48
CA ASN A 83 2.45 -9.45 13.82
C ASN A 83 1.07 -9.71 13.19
N THR A 84 0.26 -8.68 12.93
CA THR A 84 -1.15 -8.85 12.55
C THR A 84 -1.39 -8.49 11.11
N VAL A 85 -0.76 -7.44 10.59
CA VAL A 85 -0.92 -7.03 9.18
C VAL A 85 -0.22 -8.03 8.26
N ASP A 86 -0.89 -8.50 7.21
CA ASP A 86 -0.26 -9.40 6.22
C ASP A 86 0.36 -8.62 5.07
N CYS A 87 -0.34 -7.60 4.58
CA CYS A 87 0.05 -6.88 3.37
C CYS A 87 0.06 -5.35 3.57
N ILE A 88 0.91 -4.67 2.81
CA ILE A 88 0.75 -3.24 2.52
C ILE A 88 0.28 -3.12 1.08
N ALA A 89 -0.89 -2.53 0.89
CA ALA A 89 -1.50 -2.30 -0.41
C ALA A 89 -1.84 -0.83 -0.58
N THR A 90 -1.71 -0.30 -1.79
CA THR A 90 -1.77 1.15 -2.00
C THR A 90 -3.20 1.70 -2.03
N ASP A 91 -4.18 0.85 -2.33
CA ASP A 91 -5.54 1.23 -2.72
C ASP A 91 -5.50 2.41 -3.70
N HIS A 92 -4.76 2.21 -4.80
CA HIS A 92 -4.48 3.27 -5.75
C HIS A 92 -5.76 3.61 -6.53
N ALA A 93 -6.41 4.71 -6.13
CA ALA A 93 -7.67 5.18 -6.67
C ALA A 93 -7.50 6.61 -7.26
N PRO A 94 -6.84 6.74 -8.42
CA PRO A 94 -6.54 8.04 -9.01
C PRO A 94 -7.81 8.70 -9.58
N HIS A 95 -8.01 9.98 -9.23
CA HIS A 95 -9.03 10.85 -9.80
C HIS A 95 -8.38 12.17 -10.21
N THR A 96 -8.81 12.78 -11.29
CA THR A 96 -8.33 14.09 -11.73
C THR A 96 -8.63 15.17 -10.69
N LEU A 97 -7.85 16.26 -10.68
CA LEU A 97 -8.13 17.41 -9.81
C LEU A 97 -9.52 18.02 -10.09
N ALA A 98 -9.99 17.97 -11.33
CA ALA A 98 -11.33 18.43 -11.72
C ALA A 98 -12.44 17.60 -11.07
N GLU A 99 -12.32 16.27 -11.07
CA GLU A 99 -13.28 15.39 -10.38
C GLU A 99 -13.27 15.65 -8.87
N LYS A 100 -12.08 15.80 -8.27
CA LYS A 100 -11.94 16.10 -6.85
C LYS A 100 -12.44 17.50 -6.45
N ALA A 101 -12.57 18.43 -7.40
CA ALA A 101 -13.12 19.77 -7.20
C ALA A 101 -14.61 19.89 -7.56
N SER A 102 -15.24 18.81 -8.02
CA SER A 102 -16.66 18.81 -8.37
C SER A 102 -17.57 18.87 -7.14
N ASP A 103 -18.87 19.11 -7.36
CA ASP A 103 -19.88 19.16 -6.29
C ASP A 103 -20.02 17.84 -5.52
N ASN A 104 -19.66 16.71 -6.15
CA ASN A 104 -19.69 15.38 -5.54
C ASN A 104 -18.36 14.65 -5.80
N PRO A 105 -17.28 15.05 -5.10
CA PRO A 105 -15.95 14.55 -5.39
C PRO A 105 -15.84 13.06 -5.04
N PRO A 106 -15.28 12.22 -5.93
CA PRO A 106 -15.14 10.80 -5.66
C PRO A 106 -14.10 10.54 -4.54
N PRO A 107 -14.33 9.56 -3.67
CA PRO A 107 -13.34 9.15 -2.69
C PRO A 107 -12.20 8.38 -3.38
N GLY A 108 -10.96 8.65 -2.98
CA GLY A 108 -9.79 7.97 -3.54
C GLY A 108 -8.58 8.88 -3.64
N VAL A 109 -7.39 8.27 -3.54
CA VAL A 109 -6.09 8.94 -3.61
C VAL A 109 -5.09 8.15 -4.44
N ALA A 110 -4.12 8.86 -5.03
CA ALA A 110 -3.00 8.23 -5.71
C ALA A 110 -1.84 7.93 -4.73
N GLY A 111 -1.38 6.68 -4.70
CA GLY A 111 -0.32 6.24 -3.79
C GLY A 111 0.63 5.17 -4.34
N LEU A 112 0.52 4.77 -5.62
CA LEU A 112 1.39 3.72 -6.19
C LEU A 112 2.88 4.09 -6.06
N GLU A 113 3.21 5.32 -6.45
CA GLU A 113 4.60 5.81 -6.56
C GLU A 113 5.17 6.29 -5.22
N THR A 114 4.32 6.57 -4.25
CA THR A 114 4.71 7.07 -2.93
C THR A 114 4.80 5.98 -1.86
N SER A 115 4.17 4.82 -2.09
CA SER A 115 4.09 3.72 -1.13
C SER A 115 5.48 3.26 -0.65
N LEU A 116 6.35 2.83 -1.57
CA LEU A 116 7.66 2.30 -1.19
C LEU A 116 8.57 3.38 -0.55
N PRO A 117 8.70 4.61 -1.08
CA PRO A 117 9.46 5.67 -0.41
C PRO A 117 8.98 5.99 1.02
N LEU A 118 7.66 6.04 1.25
CA LEU A 118 7.11 6.23 2.60
C LEU A 118 7.52 5.09 3.52
N MET A 119 7.40 3.84 3.06
CA MET A 119 7.76 2.69 3.87
C MET A 119 9.27 2.57 4.12
N LEU A 120 10.12 2.92 3.14
CA LEU A 120 11.58 2.98 3.30
C LEU A 120 11.98 4.07 4.31
N THR A 121 11.27 5.20 4.31
CA THR A 121 11.41 6.24 5.34
C THR A 121 11.13 5.66 6.72
N ALA A 122 10.06 4.87 6.89
CA ALA A 122 9.74 4.21 8.15
C ALA A 122 10.80 3.16 8.56
N VAL A 123 11.39 2.44 7.59
CA VAL A 123 12.53 1.55 7.85
C VAL A 123 13.73 2.33 8.36
N ARG A 124 14.08 3.44 7.71
CA ARG A 124 15.19 4.30 8.15
C ARG A 124 14.97 4.91 9.54
N GLN A 125 13.72 5.21 9.88
CA GLN A 125 13.32 5.70 11.20
C GLN A 125 13.26 4.60 12.27
N GLY A 126 13.54 3.34 11.92
CA GLY A 126 13.51 2.22 12.87
C GLY A 126 12.11 1.75 13.26
N ARG A 127 11.06 2.19 12.55
CA ARG A 127 9.66 1.78 12.81
C ARG A 127 9.35 0.38 12.29
N LEU A 128 10.12 -0.08 11.31
CA LEU A 128 9.97 -1.37 10.63
C LEU A 128 11.35 -1.87 10.17
N THR A 129 11.56 -3.18 10.08
CA THR A 129 12.78 -3.74 9.47
C THR A 129 12.64 -3.88 7.96
N MET A 130 13.75 -3.84 7.21
CA MET A 130 13.72 -4.09 5.76
C MET A 130 13.15 -5.48 5.43
N ALA A 131 13.51 -6.50 6.22
CA ALA A 131 12.97 -7.86 6.04
C ALA A 131 11.44 -7.88 6.17
N ARG A 132 10.91 -7.19 7.19
CA ARG A 132 9.46 -7.12 7.39
C ARG A 132 8.77 -6.31 6.29
N LEU A 133 9.41 -5.28 5.75
CA LEU A 133 8.89 -4.54 4.59
C LEU A 133 8.74 -5.46 3.36
N VAL A 134 9.76 -6.26 3.07
CA VAL A 134 9.73 -7.23 1.97
C VAL A 134 8.64 -8.27 2.18
N GLU A 135 8.44 -8.72 3.42
CA GLU A 135 7.32 -9.61 3.75
C GLU A 135 5.97 -8.97 3.43
N LEU A 136 5.73 -7.74 3.91
CA LEU A 136 4.46 -7.03 3.76
C LEU A 136 4.15 -6.65 2.31
N MET A 137 5.14 -6.32 1.48
CA MET A 137 4.91 -5.80 0.13
C MET A 137 5.13 -6.83 -0.99
N ALA A 138 5.78 -7.97 -0.72
CA ALA A 138 6.07 -8.97 -1.75
C ALA A 138 5.76 -10.42 -1.33
N VAL A 139 6.30 -10.90 -0.22
CA VAL A 139 6.19 -12.33 0.15
C VAL A 139 4.78 -12.70 0.59
N ASN A 140 4.18 -11.93 1.50
CA ASN A 140 2.83 -12.19 1.98
C ASN A 140 1.77 -12.01 0.89
N PRO A 141 1.79 -10.95 0.05
CA PRO A 141 0.87 -10.86 -1.09
C PRO A 141 0.91 -12.12 -1.97
N ARG A 142 2.10 -12.64 -2.29
CA ARG A 142 2.23 -13.90 -3.05
C ARG A 142 1.57 -15.07 -2.34
N ARG A 143 1.85 -15.25 -1.04
CA ARG A 143 1.27 -16.33 -0.23
C ARG A 143 -0.24 -16.23 -0.09
N VAL A 144 -0.76 -15.03 0.21
CA VAL A 144 -2.18 -14.77 0.48
C VAL A 144 -3.02 -14.99 -0.78
N PHE A 145 -2.54 -14.53 -1.93
CA PHE A 145 -3.27 -14.59 -3.19
C PHE A 145 -2.83 -15.74 -4.11
N GLY A 146 -1.93 -16.61 -3.65
CA GLY A 146 -1.42 -17.75 -4.41
C GLY A 146 -0.73 -17.33 -5.72
N LEU A 147 -0.02 -16.20 -5.71
CA LEU A 147 0.66 -15.69 -6.89
C LEU A 147 1.97 -16.46 -7.11
N PRO A 148 2.30 -16.84 -8.36
CA PRO A 148 3.56 -17.49 -8.68
C PRO A 148 4.73 -16.53 -8.49
N ASP A 149 5.92 -17.13 -8.34
CA ASP A 149 7.15 -16.38 -8.41
C ASP A 149 7.37 -15.77 -9.81
N GLN A 150 7.97 -14.59 -9.81
CA GLN A 150 8.41 -13.91 -11.01
C GLN A 150 9.92 -14.08 -11.13
N ALA A 151 10.35 -15.02 -11.96
CA ALA A 151 11.77 -15.24 -12.23
C ALA A 151 12.46 -13.96 -12.71
N ASP A 152 13.74 -13.80 -12.37
CA ASP A 152 14.61 -12.69 -12.79
C ASP A 152 13.96 -11.32 -12.60
N THR A 153 13.26 -11.13 -11.48
CA THR A 153 12.53 -9.90 -11.16
C THR A 153 12.97 -9.37 -9.80
N PHE A 154 13.43 -8.12 -9.78
CA PHE A 154 13.90 -7.46 -8.57
C PHE A 154 13.80 -5.93 -8.70
N VAL A 155 13.86 -5.27 -7.55
CA VAL A 155 13.85 -3.81 -7.44
C VAL A 155 15.14 -3.39 -6.75
N GLU A 156 15.88 -2.49 -7.37
CA GLU A 156 17.03 -1.83 -6.79
C GLU A 156 16.61 -0.48 -6.24
N ILE A 157 17.06 -0.20 -5.02
CA ILE A 157 16.77 1.04 -4.32
C ILE A 157 18.07 1.71 -3.88
N ASP A 158 18.07 3.04 -3.88
CA ASP A 158 19.02 3.83 -3.10
C ASP A 158 18.38 4.15 -1.74
N PRO A 159 18.83 3.52 -0.64
CA PRO A 159 18.26 3.73 0.69
C PRO A 159 18.65 5.08 1.34
N ASP A 160 19.67 5.76 0.80
CA ASP A 160 20.21 7.01 1.33
C ASP A 160 19.69 8.25 0.58
N ALA A 161 19.16 8.06 -0.63
CA ALA A 161 18.47 9.12 -1.37
C ALA A 161 17.38 9.78 -0.51
N ARG A 162 17.52 11.09 -0.30
CA ARG A 162 16.55 11.94 0.40
C ARG A 162 15.92 12.92 -0.59
N TYR A 163 14.60 13.01 -0.61
CA TYR A 163 13.89 13.95 -1.45
C TYR A 163 12.50 14.30 -0.90
N GLU A 164 11.89 15.34 -1.46
CA GLU A 164 10.51 15.72 -1.18
C GLU A 164 9.57 15.11 -2.23
N ILE A 165 8.46 14.52 -1.80
CA ILE A 165 7.42 14.05 -2.72
C ILE A 165 6.79 15.26 -3.43
N ALA A 166 6.83 15.27 -4.77
CA ALA A 166 6.30 16.35 -5.59
C ALA A 166 5.33 15.84 -6.65
N ASN A 167 4.23 16.57 -6.86
CA ASN A 167 3.17 16.23 -7.83
C ASN A 167 3.68 16.08 -9.27
N HIS A 168 4.61 16.95 -9.69
CA HIS A 168 5.10 17.00 -11.07
C HIS A 168 6.05 15.83 -11.44
N ALA A 169 6.50 15.06 -10.45
CA ALA A 169 7.42 13.94 -10.64
C ALA A 169 6.69 12.59 -10.73
N LEU A 170 5.35 12.60 -10.78
CA LEU A 170 4.52 11.41 -10.79
C LEU A 170 4.17 10.98 -12.22
N HIS A 171 4.23 9.68 -12.50
CA HIS A 171 3.73 9.07 -13.73
C HIS A 171 2.21 8.83 -13.70
N THR A 172 1.58 8.80 -12.52
CA THR A 172 0.11 8.67 -12.44
C THR A 172 -0.58 9.82 -13.19
N LYS A 173 -1.59 9.50 -14.00
CA LYS A 173 -2.27 10.47 -14.88
C LYS A 173 -2.97 11.59 -14.12
N CYS A 174 -3.35 11.38 -12.87
CA CYS A 174 -4.01 12.41 -12.08
C CYS A 174 -3.08 13.55 -11.69
N GLY A 175 -1.75 13.33 -11.69
CA GLY A 175 -0.76 14.39 -11.45
C GLY A 175 -0.77 14.98 -10.04
N TRP A 176 -1.31 14.26 -9.05
CA TRP A 176 -1.29 14.69 -7.65
C TRP A 176 -1.24 13.51 -6.69
N THR A 177 -0.80 13.77 -5.46
CA THR A 177 -0.78 12.81 -4.35
C THR A 177 -1.05 13.50 -3.02
N PRO A 178 -1.71 12.87 -2.02
CA PRO A 178 -1.93 13.49 -0.71
C PRO A 178 -0.63 13.66 0.10
N PHE A 179 0.47 13.04 -0.33
CA PHE A 179 1.77 13.07 0.33
C PHE A 179 2.72 14.17 -0.18
N ALA A 180 2.25 15.05 -1.07
CA ALA A 180 3.06 16.12 -1.61
C ALA A 180 3.60 17.03 -0.48
N GLY A 181 4.90 17.36 -0.53
CA GLY A 181 5.59 18.12 0.51
C GLY A 181 6.22 17.28 1.63
N MET A 182 5.95 15.96 1.68
CA MET A 182 6.59 15.09 2.66
C MET A 182 8.03 14.77 2.28
N GLN A 183 8.93 14.86 3.26
CA GLN A 183 10.34 14.46 3.14
C GLN A 183 10.46 12.95 3.35
N VAL A 184 11.08 12.26 2.39
CA VAL A 184 11.25 10.80 2.40
C VAL A 184 12.70 10.39 2.17
N TRP A 185 13.00 9.17 2.59
CA TRP A 185 14.24 8.45 2.29
C TRP A 185 13.94 7.15 1.55
N GLY A 186 14.86 6.77 0.67
CA GLY A 186 14.71 5.60 -0.16
C GLY A 186 14.08 5.94 -1.50
N ARG A 187 14.80 5.69 -2.59
CA ARG A 187 14.30 5.88 -3.95
C ARG A 187 14.48 4.62 -4.77
N VAL A 188 13.48 4.27 -5.59
CA VAL A 188 13.64 3.22 -6.59
C VAL A 188 14.62 3.72 -7.65
N GLN A 189 15.69 2.98 -7.89
CA GLN A 189 16.66 3.27 -8.94
C GLN A 189 16.34 2.46 -10.20
N ARG A 190 16.09 1.17 -10.04
CA ARG A 190 15.87 0.27 -11.18
C ARG A 190 14.87 -0.82 -10.85
N VAL A 191 14.04 -1.16 -11.82
CA VAL A 191 13.17 -2.34 -11.75
C VAL A 191 13.54 -3.25 -12.90
N VAL A 192 13.86 -4.50 -12.59
CA VAL A 192 14.01 -5.56 -13.59
C VAL A 192 12.81 -6.48 -13.46
N LEU A 193 12.16 -6.75 -14.59
CA LEU A 193 10.99 -7.62 -14.67
C LEU A 193 11.26 -8.70 -15.72
N ARG A 194 11.43 -9.95 -15.27
CA ARG A 194 11.73 -11.12 -16.11
C ARG A 194 12.98 -10.92 -16.98
N GLY A 195 14.06 -10.44 -16.35
CA GLY A 195 15.35 -10.22 -16.99
C GLY A 195 15.45 -8.95 -17.85
N ALA A 196 14.36 -8.18 -18.01
CA ALA A 196 14.35 -6.93 -18.76
C ALA A 196 14.22 -5.72 -17.82
N VAL A 197 14.96 -4.65 -18.11
CA VAL A 197 14.80 -3.37 -17.41
C VAL A 197 13.42 -2.80 -17.73
N ALA A 198 12.61 -2.62 -16.69
CA ALA A 198 11.24 -2.10 -16.77
C ALA A 198 11.13 -0.64 -16.31
N TYR A 199 12.08 -0.18 -15.51
CA TYR A 199 12.23 1.20 -15.05
C TYR A 199 13.70 1.44 -14.70
N ASP A 200 14.21 2.63 -15.04
CA ASP A 200 15.54 3.10 -14.70
C ASP A 200 15.45 4.61 -14.40
N SER A 201 15.86 5.03 -13.20
CA SER A 201 15.76 6.44 -12.79
C SER A 201 16.74 7.35 -13.52
N ASP A 202 17.83 6.79 -14.06
CA ASP A 202 18.87 7.55 -14.75
C ASP A 202 18.62 7.66 -16.27
N ASP A 203 17.70 6.85 -16.79
CA ASP A 203 17.33 6.81 -18.20
C ASP A 203 15.79 6.73 -18.36
N PRO A 204 15.11 7.89 -18.48
CA PRO A 204 13.64 7.94 -18.61
C PRO A 204 13.09 7.20 -19.84
N ASP A 205 13.93 6.95 -20.86
CA ASP A 205 13.53 6.21 -22.06
C ASP A 205 13.52 4.68 -21.80
N ARG A 206 14.14 4.21 -20.71
CA ARG A 206 14.12 2.80 -20.26
C ARG A 206 12.94 2.49 -19.37
N MET A 207 11.74 2.70 -19.92
CA MET A 207 10.50 2.27 -19.31
C MET A 207 9.88 1.11 -20.08
N ALA A 208 9.27 0.17 -19.35
CA ALA A 208 8.53 -0.94 -19.93
C ALA A 208 7.44 -0.42 -20.88
N GLN A 209 7.39 -0.97 -22.09
CA GLN A 209 6.42 -0.57 -23.09
C GLN A 209 5.01 -1.08 -22.76
N PRO A 210 3.93 -0.36 -23.13
CA PRO A 210 2.57 -0.86 -23.02
C PRO A 210 2.43 -2.26 -23.65
N GLY A 211 1.79 -3.18 -22.94
CA GLY A 211 1.63 -4.58 -23.38
C GLY A 211 2.78 -5.53 -23.00
N SER A 212 3.86 -5.04 -22.38
CA SER A 212 4.96 -5.90 -21.88
C SER A 212 4.58 -6.75 -20.66
N GLY A 213 3.51 -6.40 -19.95
CA GLY A 213 2.93 -7.19 -18.86
C GLY A 213 2.38 -8.53 -19.33
N ARG A 214 2.31 -9.51 -18.42
CA ARG A 214 1.68 -10.81 -18.68
C ARG A 214 0.60 -11.04 -17.65
N LEU A 215 -0.53 -11.58 -18.07
CA LEU A 215 -1.55 -12.07 -17.15
C LEU A 215 -0.95 -13.21 -16.33
N VAL A 216 -1.05 -13.09 -15.03
CA VAL A 216 -0.70 -14.14 -14.09
C VAL A 216 -1.99 -14.88 -13.78
N PRO A 217 -2.15 -16.14 -14.22
CA PRO A 217 -3.35 -16.89 -13.89
C PRO A 217 -3.44 -16.99 -12.37
N GLY A 218 -4.62 -16.69 -11.82
CA GLY A 218 -4.89 -16.98 -10.42
C GLY A 218 -4.79 -18.49 -10.20
N ASN A 219 -4.45 -18.89 -8.99
CA ASN A 219 -4.42 -20.30 -8.63
C ASN A 219 -5.86 -20.84 -8.74
N ASP A 220 -6.16 -21.51 -9.85
CA ASP A 220 -7.45 -22.10 -10.23
C ASP A 220 -7.74 -23.40 -9.46
N GLY A 221 -7.06 -23.61 -8.33
CA GLY A 221 -7.26 -24.72 -7.39
C GLY A 221 -8.57 -24.65 -6.60
N ARG A 222 -9.68 -24.22 -7.22
CA ARG A 222 -11.04 -24.53 -6.79
C ARG A 222 -11.70 -25.47 -7.79
#